data_AF-A0A9X2ZCC6-F1
#
_entry.id   AF-A0A9X2ZCC6-F1
#
_cell.length_a   1.000
_cell.length_b   1.000
_cell.length_c   1.000
_cell.angle_alpha   90.00
_cell.angle_beta   90.00
_cell.angle_gamma   90.00
#
_symmetry.space_group_name_H-M   'P 1'
#
loop_
_entity.id
_entity.type
_entity.pdbx_description
1 polymer ?
#
loop_
_entity_poly.entity_id
_entity_poly.type
_entity_poly.pdbx_seq_one_letter_code
_entity_poly.pdbx_strand_id
1 'polypeptide(L)'
;MRLVVLGGGESGVGTAILGKKKGYDVFVSDYGKINESYKEVLIINGIAWEEEKHTEDLILNADVVMKSPGIPEKSPIVKKLVEKGIKVISEIEFAKPYTEALTIGITGSNGKTTTTMLTHHLLKSAGLNVGLGGNIGKSFAWQVAENKFDVYVLELSSFQLDGIIDYRPDIAIITNISPDHLDRYDYKYENYINSKFRVTMNQTESDYLIYDADDEAITEWLKNNTTKAKLIPFSLTKELNEGAFIKNNKMEIKINQEEFTMDTEYIALEGKHNTKNAMAASSVAKLMQIRNATIRESLSNFQGVEHRLEKVLKIQNVQYINDSKATNVNATFFALDSMNAPTVWIVGGVDKGNDYNELMSLVREKVKAIICLGVDNRKIIDAFGNVVDIMVEVNNMNDAVKTAQRLTEKGDAVLLSPACASFDLFENYEDRGKQFKLAVHNL
;
A
#
# COMPACT_ATOMS: atom_id res chain seq x y z
N MET A 1 19.26 -6.14 -27.30
CA MET A 1 19.15 -6.84 -26.01
C MET A 1 17.73 -7.38 -25.88
N ARG A 2 17.59 -8.56 -25.31
CA ARG A 2 16.33 -9.24 -25.07
C ARG A 2 15.92 -9.12 -23.60
N LEU A 3 14.74 -8.58 -23.38
CA LEU A 3 14.08 -8.48 -22.07
C LEU A 3 12.96 -9.51 -22.01
N VAL A 4 13.05 -10.43 -21.08
CA VAL A 4 11.91 -11.29 -20.73
C VAL A 4 11.28 -10.79 -19.45
N VAL A 5 9.95 -10.71 -19.45
CA VAL A 5 9.16 -10.29 -18.30
C VAL A 5 8.39 -11.48 -17.78
N LEU A 6 8.67 -11.89 -16.54
CA LEU A 6 7.92 -12.94 -15.85
C LEU A 6 6.78 -12.30 -15.04
N GLY A 7 5.55 -12.62 -15.44
CA GLY A 7 4.29 -12.08 -14.90
C GLY A 7 3.71 -10.98 -15.80
N GLY A 8 2.43 -11.10 -16.15
CA GLY A 8 1.66 -10.21 -17.02
C GLY A 8 0.69 -9.28 -16.28
N GLY A 9 0.92 -9.03 -14.99
CA GLY A 9 0.19 -8.02 -14.22
C GLY A 9 0.74 -6.59 -14.41
N GLU A 10 0.30 -5.66 -13.56
CA GLU A 10 0.65 -4.22 -13.61
C GLU A 10 2.16 -3.95 -13.78
N SER A 11 3.01 -4.50 -12.91
CA SER A 11 4.47 -4.32 -12.98
C SER A 11 5.08 -4.95 -14.23
N GLY A 12 4.54 -6.09 -14.65
CA GLY A 12 4.94 -6.84 -15.83
C GLY A 12 4.74 -6.04 -17.10
N VAL A 13 3.48 -5.68 -17.34
CA VAL A 13 3.08 -4.93 -18.54
C VAL A 13 3.74 -3.55 -18.55
N GLY A 14 3.83 -2.87 -17.41
CA GLY A 14 4.53 -1.59 -17.31
C GLY A 14 6.00 -1.67 -17.71
N THR A 15 6.70 -2.73 -17.28
CA THR A 15 8.07 -3.01 -17.70
C THR A 15 8.17 -3.35 -19.17
N ALA A 16 7.22 -4.13 -19.70
CA ALA A 16 7.21 -4.52 -21.10
C ALA A 16 7.06 -3.29 -22.02
N ILE A 17 6.20 -2.33 -21.66
CA ILE A 17 6.03 -1.05 -22.36
C ILE A 17 7.34 -0.25 -22.33
N LEU A 18 7.96 -0.11 -21.15
CA LEU A 18 9.22 0.61 -21.01
C LEU A 18 10.34 -0.04 -21.83
N GLY A 19 10.49 -1.35 -21.73
CA GLY A 19 11.46 -2.11 -22.51
C GLY A 19 11.28 -1.91 -24.01
N LYS A 20 10.04 -1.99 -24.51
CA LYS A 20 9.73 -1.75 -25.93
C LYS A 20 10.12 -0.34 -26.36
N LYS A 21 9.79 0.68 -25.56
CA LYS A 21 10.17 2.08 -25.82
C LYS A 21 11.69 2.31 -25.81
N LYS A 22 12.44 1.50 -25.07
CA LYS A 22 13.91 1.55 -25.02
C LYS A 22 14.58 0.62 -26.04
N GLY A 23 13.82 0.01 -26.96
CA GLY A 23 14.35 -0.78 -28.07
C GLY A 23 14.74 -2.21 -27.69
N TYR A 24 14.24 -2.74 -26.56
CA TYR A 24 14.41 -4.15 -26.24
C TYR A 24 13.54 -5.03 -27.15
N ASP A 25 14.05 -6.22 -27.45
CA ASP A 25 13.21 -7.34 -27.86
C ASP A 25 12.49 -7.87 -26.61
N VAL A 26 11.18 -7.62 -26.50
CA VAL A 26 10.40 -7.86 -25.29
C VAL A 26 9.48 -9.07 -25.46
N PHE A 27 9.53 -9.96 -24.48
CA PHE A 27 8.61 -11.09 -24.36
C PHE A 27 8.03 -11.18 -22.94
N VAL A 28 6.70 -11.27 -22.82
CA VAL A 28 6.01 -11.43 -21.53
C VAL A 28 5.55 -12.87 -21.37
N SER A 29 5.82 -13.48 -20.22
CA SER A 29 5.40 -14.84 -19.93
C SER A 29 4.75 -14.92 -18.56
N ASP A 30 3.50 -15.37 -18.50
CA ASP A 30 2.78 -15.62 -17.27
C ASP A 30 2.37 -17.10 -17.16
N TYR A 31 2.53 -17.67 -15.97
CA TYR A 31 2.09 -19.04 -15.68
C TYR A 31 0.60 -19.11 -15.37
N GLY A 32 0.02 -17.99 -14.94
CA GLY A 32 -1.42 -17.81 -14.81
C GLY A 32 -2.02 -17.19 -16.06
N LYS A 33 -3.33 -16.93 -15.99
CA LYS A 33 -4.06 -16.20 -17.01
C LYS A 33 -3.84 -14.69 -16.85
N ILE A 34 -3.52 -14.01 -17.94
CA ILE A 34 -3.35 -12.56 -17.97
C ILE A 34 -4.75 -11.90 -18.03
N ASN A 35 -4.94 -10.79 -17.33
CA ASN A 35 -6.18 -10.02 -17.40
C ASN A 35 -6.38 -9.45 -18.81
N GLU A 36 -7.61 -9.44 -19.31
CA GLU A 36 -7.93 -9.00 -20.68
C GLU A 36 -7.46 -7.56 -20.95
N SER A 37 -7.58 -6.66 -19.98
CA SER A 37 -7.12 -5.27 -20.11
C SER A 37 -5.61 -5.18 -20.36
N TYR A 38 -4.82 -6.07 -19.75
CA TYR A 38 -3.38 -6.14 -19.96
C TYR A 38 -3.04 -6.81 -21.30
N LYS A 39 -3.82 -7.78 -21.77
CA LYS A 39 -3.63 -8.37 -23.10
C LYS A 39 -3.84 -7.33 -24.19
N GLU A 40 -4.90 -6.54 -24.09
CA GLU A 40 -5.17 -5.44 -25.03
C GLU A 40 -3.97 -4.49 -25.12
N VAL A 41 -3.41 -4.12 -23.97
CA VAL A 41 -2.20 -3.28 -23.91
C VAL A 41 -1.01 -3.93 -24.61
N LEU A 42 -0.76 -5.23 -24.37
CA LEU A 42 0.33 -5.95 -25.03
C LEU A 42 0.13 -6.04 -26.55
N ILE A 43 -1.11 -6.28 -27.01
CA ILE A 43 -1.49 -6.32 -28.43
C ILE A 43 -1.27 -4.96 -29.09
N ILE A 44 -1.80 -3.89 -28.50
CA ILE A 44 -1.69 -2.51 -29.03
C ILE A 44 -0.23 -2.10 -29.17
N ASN A 45 0.63 -2.53 -28.23
CA ASN A 45 2.06 -2.20 -28.25
C ASN A 45 2.91 -3.19 -29.08
N GLY A 46 2.30 -4.20 -29.71
CA GLY A 46 3.02 -5.21 -30.49
C GLY A 46 4.09 -5.92 -29.68
N ILE A 47 3.74 -6.31 -28.45
CA ILE A 47 4.60 -7.05 -27.52
C ILE A 47 4.21 -8.51 -27.57
N ALA A 48 5.18 -9.41 -27.78
CA ALA A 48 4.92 -10.84 -27.78
C ALA A 48 4.67 -11.32 -26.35
N TRP A 49 3.69 -12.21 -26.17
CA TRP A 49 3.35 -12.73 -24.85
C TRP A 49 2.83 -14.16 -24.89
N GLU A 50 2.88 -14.82 -23.72
CA GLU A 50 2.20 -16.08 -23.45
C GLU A 50 1.56 -16.06 -22.05
N GLU A 51 0.53 -16.86 -21.86
CA GLU A 51 -0.14 -17.07 -20.58
C GLU A 51 -0.35 -18.58 -20.34
N GLU A 52 -0.63 -18.96 -19.09
CA GLU A 52 -0.87 -20.35 -18.67
C GLU A 52 0.31 -21.31 -18.92
N LYS A 53 1.50 -20.78 -19.22
CA LYS A 53 2.72 -21.56 -19.48
C LYS A 53 3.98 -20.73 -19.36
N HIS A 54 5.11 -21.42 -19.29
CA HIS A 54 6.45 -20.85 -19.45
C HIS A 54 7.21 -21.65 -20.51
N THR A 55 7.41 -21.07 -21.70
CA THR A 55 8.20 -21.67 -22.78
C THR A 55 9.69 -21.41 -22.51
N GLU A 56 10.39 -22.41 -21.99
CA GLU A 56 11.77 -22.25 -21.51
C GLU A 56 12.74 -21.69 -22.56
N ASP A 57 12.67 -22.15 -23.81
CA ASP A 57 13.56 -21.66 -24.86
C ASP A 57 13.39 -20.16 -25.15
N LEU A 58 12.18 -19.62 -24.97
CA LEU A 58 11.88 -18.20 -25.15
C LEU A 58 12.27 -17.34 -23.94
N ILE A 59 12.41 -17.96 -22.76
CA ILE A 59 12.73 -17.30 -21.49
C ILE A 59 14.24 -17.34 -21.23
N LEU A 60 14.87 -18.51 -21.42
CA LEU A 60 16.27 -18.76 -21.10
C LEU A 60 17.26 -18.21 -22.13
N ASN A 61 16.77 -17.55 -23.19
CA ASN A 61 17.58 -16.81 -24.15
C ASN A 61 17.61 -15.29 -23.87
N ALA A 62 17.08 -14.85 -22.72
CA ALA A 62 17.05 -13.46 -22.31
C ALA A 62 18.45 -12.93 -21.93
N ASP A 63 18.71 -11.65 -22.22
CA ASP A 63 19.87 -10.93 -21.67
C ASP A 63 19.57 -10.46 -20.23
N VAL A 64 18.31 -10.14 -19.95
CA VAL A 64 17.83 -9.73 -18.64
C VAL A 64 16.37 -10.18 -18.46
N VAL A 65 16.04 -10.60 -17.24
CA VAL A 65 14.68 -10.94 -16.84
C VAL A 65 14.19 -9.97 -15.79
N MET A 66 13.04 -9.34 -16.03
CA MET A 66 12.30 -8.69 -14.95
C MET A 66 11.31 -9.69 -14.37
N LYS A 67 11.35 -9.89 -13.06
CA LYS A 67 10.45 -10.79 -12.33
C LYS A 67 9.44 -10.02 -11.49
N SER A 68 8.16 -10.30 -11.69
CA SER A 68 7.09 -9.77 -10.83
C SER A 68 7.24 -10.27 -9.38
N PRO A 69 6.98 -9.43 -8.36
CA PRO A 69 7.27 -9.74 -6.95
C PRO A 69 6.51 -10.95 -6.41
N GLY A 70 5.33 -11.24 -6.98
CA GLY A 70 4.52 -12.41 -6.63
C GLY A 70 5.18 -13.75 -6.97
N ILE A 71 6.13 -13.79 -7.92
CA ILE A 71 6.78 -15.02 -8.38
C ILE A 71 7.85 -15.44 -7.36
N PRO A 72 7.73 -16.62 -6.71
CA PRO A 72 8.71 -17.08 -5.73
C PRO A 72 10.07 -17.39 -6.36
N GLU A 73 11.15 -17.09 -5.62
CA GLU A 73 12.52 -17.47 -6.02
C GLU A 73 12.70 -18.98 -6.20
N LYS A 74 11.88 -19.76 -5.49
CA LYS A 74 11.91 -21.22 -5.54
C LYS A 74 11.27 -21.79 -6.82
N SER A 75 10.65 -20.95 -7.66
CA SER A 75 10.02 -21.36 -8.92
C SER A 75 11.04 -22.03 -9.86
N PRO A 76 10.68 -23.14 -10.53
CA PRO A 76 11.60 -23.86 -11.42
C PRO A 76 12.24 -22.98 -12.50
N ILE A 77 11.48 -22.07 -13.10
CA ILE A 77 12.00 -21.19 -14.16
C ILE A 77 13.02 -20.18 -13.62
N VAL A 78 12.80 -19.66 -12.41
CA VAL A 78 13.70 -18.70 -11.76
C VAL A 78 15.02 -19.38 -11.40
N LYS A 79 14.98 -20.60 -10.86
CA LYS A 79 16.19 -21.39 -10.59
C LYS A 79 17.02 -21.61 -11.86
N LYS A 80 16.39 -21.99 -12.97
CA LYS A 80 17.08 -22.18 -14.26
C LYS A 80 17.73 -20.90 -14.79
N LEU A 81 17.06 -19.75 -14.63
CA LEU A 81 17.63 -18.44 -14.99
C LEU A 81 18.89 -18.13 -14.18
N VAL A 82 18.83 -18.34 -12.87
CA VAL A 82 19.96 -18.12 -11.96
C VAL A 82 21.11 -19.09 -12.26
N GLU A 83 20.83 -20.37 -12.50
CA GLU A 83 21.83 -21.39 -12.87
C GLU A 83 22.55 -21.05 -14.19
N LYS A 84 21.85 -20.40 -15.14
CA LYS A 84 22.45 -19.90 -16.40
C LYS A 84 23.15 -18.55 -16.27
N GLY A 85 23.15 -17.94 -15.08
CA GLY A 85 23.73 -16.62 -14.85
C GLY A 85 22.96 -15.47 -15.51
N ILE A 86 21.68 -15.68 -15.87
CA ILE A 86 20.83 -14.64 -16.43
C ILE A 86 20.35 -13.74 -15.28
N LYS A 87 20.51 -12.43 -15.44
CA LYS A 87 20.12 -11.45 -14.41
C LYS A 87 18.60 -11.45 -14.24
N VAL A 88 18.14 -11.75 -13.03
CA VAL A 88 16.73 -11.64 -12.62
C VAL A 88 16.60 -10.44 -11.70
N ILE A 89 15.89 -9.41 -12.14
CA ILE A 89 15.78 -8.12 -11.43
C ILE A 89 14.32 -7.74 -11.18
N SER A 90 14.11 -6.80 -10.26
CA SER A 90 12.79 -6.22 -10.03
C SER A 90 12.46 -5.14 -11.07
N GLU A 91 11.18 -4.81 -11.18
CA GLU A 91 10.69 -3.67 -11.97
C GLU A 91 11.35 -2.34 -11.54
N ILE A 92 11.61 -2.19 -10.23
CA ILE A 92 12.24 -0.99 -9.66
C ILE A 92 13.67 -0.83 -10.16
N GLU A 93 14.43 -1.92 -10.14
CA GLU A 93 15.79 -2.00 -10.68
C GLU A 93 15.81 -1.68 -12.18
N PHE A 94 14.88 -2.28 -12.95
CA PHE A 94 14.83 -2.08 -14.38
C PHE A 94 14.46 -0.64 -14.77
N ALA A 95 13.52 -0.01 -14.07
CA ALA A 95 12.99 1.30 -14.46
C ALA A 95 13.91 2.47 -14.11
N LYS A 96 14.63 2.41 -12.99
CA LYS A 96 15.40 3.55 -12.47
C LYS A 96 16.43 4.14 -13.46
N PRO A 97 17.20 3.34 -14.23
CA PRO A 97 18.15 3.88 -15.21
C PRO A 97 17.53 4.75 -16.31
N TYR A 98 16.21 4.68 -16.49
CA TYR A 98 15.50 5.42 -17.54
C TYR A 98 14.84 6.72 -17.05
N THR A 99 15.12 7.14 -15.82
CA THR A 99 14.65 8.42 -15.28
C THR A 99 15.70 9.11 -14.40
N GLU A 100 15.83 10.42 -14.59
CA GLU A 100 16.66 11.29 -13.74
C GLU A 100 15.92 11.78 -12.49
N ALA A 101 14.64 11.44 -12.36
CA ALA A 101 13.81 11.86 -11.23
C ALA A 101 14.37 11.33 -9.91
N LEU A 102 14.23 12.15 -8.86
CA LEU A 102 14.51 11.75 -7.49
C LEU A 102 13.55 10.63 -7.10
N THR A 103 14.04 9.65 -6.34
CA THR A 103 13.24 8.52 -5.86
C THR A 103 13.20 8.48 -4.34
N ILE A 104 11.99 8.43 -3.79
CA ILE A 104 11.72 8.23 -2.37
C ILE A 104 11.20 6.80 -2.19
N GLY A 105 12.02 5.91 -1.64
CA GLY A 105 11.67 4.49 -1.45
C GLY A 105 11.15 4.23 -0.03
N ILE A 106 9.91 3.76 0.10
CA ILE A 106 9.23 3.57 1.39
C ILE A 106 8.93 2.09 1.60
N THR A 107 9.59 1.48 2.58
CA THR A 107 9.36 0.09 2.98
C THR A 107 9.04 -0.04 4.47
N GLY A 108 8.76 -1.26 4.90
CA GLY A 108 8.35 -1.60 6.26
C GLY A 108 7.33 -2.73 6.27
N SER A 109 6.93 -3.18 7.46
CA SER A 109 5.88 -4.20 7.59
C SER A 109 4.52 -3.53 7.50
N ASN A 110 4.29 -2.50 8.32
CA ASN A 110 3.04 -1.75 8.36
C ASN A 110 3.26 -0.25 8.11
N GLY A 111 2.19 0.48 7.78
CA GLY A 111 2.23 1.94 7.58
C GLY A 111 2.77 2.41 6.22
N LYS A 112 3.35 1.52 5.40
CA LYS A 112 3.89 1.82 4.05
C LYS A 112 2.94 2.67 3.20
N THR A 113 1.72 2.20 2.96
CA THR A 113 0.75 2.87 2.08
C THR A 113 0.37 4.24 2.60
N THR A 114 0.12 4.36 3.91
CA THR A 114 -0.21 5.65 4.54
C THR A 114 0.96 6.63 4.41
N THR A 115 2.19 6.21 4.73
CA THR A 115 3.39 7.06 4.61
C THR A 115 3.67 7.44 3.16
N THR A 116 3.44 6.52 2.20
CA THR A 116 3.63 6.77 0.77
C THR A 116 2.62 7.79 0.25
N MET A 117 1.34 7.61 0.57
CA MET A 117 0.29 8.54 0.18
C MET A 117 0.43 9.90 0.86
N LEU A 118 0.83 9.93 2.14
CA LEU A 118 1.05 11.19 2.87
C LEU A 118 2.25 11.95 2.33
N THR A 119 3.36 11.25 2.06
CA THR A 119 4.53 11.84 1.39
C THR A 119 4.12 12.42 0.04
N HIS A 120 3.43 11.64 -0.80
CA HIS A 120 2.96 12.11 -2.09
C HIS A 120 2.03 13.33 -1.96
N HIS A 121 1.11 13.33 -1.00
CA HIS A 121 0.21 14.46 -0.73
C HIS A 121 0.99 15.71 -0.33
N LEU A 122 1.93 15.61 0.61
CA LEU A 122 2.81 16.71 1.03
C LEU A 122 3.57 17.33 -0.15
N LEU A 123 4.19 16.49 -0.97
CA LEU A 123 4.97 16.94 -2.12
C LEU A 123 4.06 17.57 -3.21
N LYS A 124 2.90 16.98 -3.50
CA LYS A 124 1.92 17.52 -4.46
C LYS A 124 1.34 18.86 -3.99
N SER A 125 0.98 18.98 -2.71
CA SER A 125 0.47 20.22 -2.10
C SER A 125 1.50 21.34 -2.13
N ALA A 126 2.80 21.00 -2.18
CA ALA A 126 3.88 21.95 -2.38
C ALA A 126 4.12 22.33 -3.86
N GLY A 127 3.32 21.79 -4.79
CA GLY A 127 3.38 22.11 -6.21
C GLY A 127 4.41 21.30 -7.01
N LEU A 128 5.02 20.27 -6.42
CA LEU A 128 5.96 19.43 -7.16
C LEU A 128 5.24 18.51 -8.16
N ASN A 129 5.92 18.18 -9.26
CA ASN A 129 5.43 17.17 -10.20
C ASN A 129 5.83 15.76 -9.76
N VAL A 130 4.99 15.16 -8.92
CA VAL A 130 5.27 13.88 -8.25
C VAL A 130 4.54 12.71 -8.92
N GLY A 131 5.24 11.60 -9.14
CA GLY A 131 4.67 10.30 -9.47
C GLY A 131 4.50 9.43 -8.22
N LEU A 132 3.43 8.63 -8.16
CA LEU A 132 3.16 7.68 -7.07
C LEU A 132 3.15 6.28 -7.64
N GLY A 133 4.01 5.38 -7.13
CA GLY A 133 4.16 4.05 -7.72
C GLY A 133 4.75 3.00 -6.78
N GLY A 134 5.28 1.94 -7.38
CA GLY A 134 5.81 0.78 -6.67
C GLY A 134 4.71 -0.25 -6.44
N ASN A 135 4.50 -0.65 -5.17
CA ASN A 135 3.49 -1.63 -4.78
C ASN A 135 2.06 -1.06 -4.71
N ILE A 136 1.89 0.25 -4.92
CA ILE A 136 0.60 0.93 -5.02
C ILE A 136 0.60 1.88 -6.22
N GLY A 137 -0.59 2.30 -6.64
CA GLY A 137 -0.73 3.20 -7.78
C GLY A 137 -0.39 2.50 -9.10
N LYS A 138 0.15 3.27 -10.04
CA LYS A 138 0.56 2.76 -11.35
C LYS A 138 1.99 2.24 -11.29
N SER A 139 2.32 1.22 -12.09
CA SER A 139 3.69 0.71 -12.25
C SER A 139 4.69 1.86 -12.41
N PHE A 140 5.83 1.76 -11.72
CA PHE A 140 6.92 2.71 -11.84
C PHE A 140 7.49 2.70 -13.26
N ALA A 141 7.74 1.53 -13.83
CA ALA A 141 8.21 1.38 -15.21
C ALA A 141 7.23 1.98 -16.22
N TRP A 142 5.92 1.76 -16.04
CA TRP A 142 4.91 2.37 -16.91
C TRP A 142 4.94 3.89 -16.79
N GLN A 143 4.99 4.41 -15.57
CA GLN A 143 5.07 5.86 -15.37
C GLN A 143 6.32 6.46 -16.00
N VAL A 144 7.48 5.82 -15.88
CA VAL A 144 8.73 6.24 -16.55
C VAL A 144 8.61 6.19 -18.08
N ALA A 145 7.81 5.27 -18.62
CA ALA A 145 7.56 5.18 -20.06
C ALA A 145 6.66 6.32 -20.59
N GLU A 146 5.64 6.74 -19.84
CA GLU A 146 4.59 7.65 -20.33
C GLU A 146 4.67 9.07 -19.77
N ASN A 147 5.33 9.25 -18.63
CA ASN A 147 5.34 10.51 -17.90
C ASN A 147 6.76 11.00 -17.65
N LYS A 148 6.86 12.28 -17.32
CA LYS A 148 8.08 12.91 -16.82
C LYS A 148 7.76 13.57 -15.50
N PHE A 149 8.08 12.90 -14.40
CA PHE A 149 7.97 13.43 -13.05
C PHE A 149 9.33 13.92 -12.56
N ASP A 150 9.33 14.87 -11.62
CA ASP A 150 10.55 15.36 -10.97
C ASP A 150 10.95 14.44 -9.80
N VAL A 151 9.94 13.84 -9.17
CA VAL A 151 10.09 12.98 -7.99
C VAL A 151 9.13 11.79 -8.10
N TYR A 152 9.58 10.61 -7.72
CA TYR A 152 8.73 9.44 -7.51
C TYR A 152 8.69 9.07 -6.03
N VAL A 153 7.49 8.87 -5.50
CA VAL A 153 7.27 8.25 -4.20
C VAL A 153 6.87 6.80 -4.44
N LEU A 154 7.73 5.88 -4.03
CA LEU A 154 7.63 4.45 -4.35
C LEU A 154 7.37 3.64 -3.08
N GLU A 155 6.22 2.98 -2.99
CA GLU A 155 6.00 1.94 -1.97
C GLU A 155 6.77 0.68 -2.38
N LEU A 156 7.68 0.20 -1.53
CA LEU A 156 8.55 -0.93 -1.82
C LEU A 156 8.26 -2.11 -0.89
N SER A 157 7.86 -3.24 -1.47
CA SER A 157 7.80 -4.52 -0.78
C SER A 157 9.20 -5.12 -0.60
N SER A 158 9.34 -6.05 0.35
CA SER A 158 10.59 -6.80 0.51
C SER A 158 10.93 -7.61 -0.75
N PHE A 159 9.93 -8.17 -1.43
CA PHE A 159 10.13 -8.92 -2.68
C PHE A 159 10.65 -8.06 -3.84
N GLN A 160 10.26 -6.79 -3.92
CA GLN A 160 10.82 -5.87 -4.92
C GLN A 160 12.27 -5.51 -4.58
N LEU A 161 12.56 -5.33 -3.29
CA LEU A 161 13.90 -5.05 -2.79
C LEU A 161 14.85 -6.23 -2.98
N ASP A 162 14.38 -7.48 -2.88
CA ASP A 162 15.18 -8.68 -3.16
C ASP A 162 15.77 -8.69 -4.58
N GLY A 163 15.04 -8.11 -5.55
CA GLY A 163 15.44 -8.03 -6.95
C GLY A 163 16.25 -6.79 -7.35
N ILE A 164 16.68 -5.95 -6.41
CA ILE A 164 17.55 -4.80 -6.74
C ILE A 164 19.03 -5.19 -6.76
N ILE A 165 19.80 -4.48 -7.60
CA ILE A 165 21.25 -4.60 -7.71
C ILE A 165 21.87 -3.23 -7.48
N ASP A 166 21.55 -2.25 -8.34
CA ASP A 166 22.12 -0.90 -8.33
C ASP A 166 21.10 0.18 -7.91
N TYR A 167 19.81 -0.17 -7.78
CA TYR A 167 18.79 0.78 -7.34
C TYR A 167 19.21 1.48 -6.03
N ARG A 168 19.14 2.80 -6.08
CA ARG A 168 19.55 3.71 -5.01
C ARG A 168 18.50 4.81 -4.86
N PRO A 169 17.63 4.77 -3.85
CA PRO A 169 16.76 5.88 -3.54
C PRO A 169 17.55 7.03 -2.92
N ASP A 170 17.22 8.26 -3.31
CA ASP A 170 17.80 9.47 -2.74
C ASP A 170 17.33 9.65 -1.28
N ILE A 171 16.09 9.25 -1.00
CA ILE A 171 15.53 9.19 0.36
C ILE A 171 14.87 7.83 0.56
N ALA A 172 15.29 7.07 1.54
CA ALA A 172 14.68 5.80 1.95
C ALA A 172 13.91 5.98 3.26
N ILE A 173 12.80 5.25 3.43
CA ILE A 173 12.07 5.16 4.70
C ILE A 173 11.88 3.68 5.06
N ILE A 174 12.18 3.32 6.31
CA ILE A 174 11.75 2.06 6.92
C ILE A 174 10.78 2.40 8.06
N THR A 175 9.48 2.13 7.86
CA THR A 175 8.43 2.55 8.81
C THR A 175 8.40 1.74 10.11
N ASN A 176 8.66 0.43 10.04
CA ASN A 176 8.77 -0.54 11.14
C ASN A 176 9.09 -1.93 10.56
N ILE A 177 9.59 -2.83 11.39
CA ILE A 177 9.75 -4.24 11.03
C ILE A 177 9.12 -5.13 12.11
N SER A 178 8.15 -5.95 11.70
CA SER A 178 7.52 -6.98 12.51
C SER A 178 7.46 -8.29 11.70
N PRO A 179 7.42 -9.48 12.32
CA PRO A 179 7.35 -10.75 11.60
C PRO A 179 6.19 -10.78 10.58
N ASP A 180 6.51 -11.03 9.31
CA ASP A 180 5.56 -11.09 8.20
C ASP A 180 6.20 -11.86 7.03
N HIS A 181 5.41 -12.49 6.17
CA HIS A 181 5.86 -13.24 4.98
C HIS A 181 7.02 -14.23 5.22
N LEU A 182 7.14 -14.80 6.43
CA LEU A 182 8.29 -15.62 6.82
C LEU A 182 8.43 -16.89 5.98
N ASP A 183 7.35 -17.39 5.38
CA ASP A 183 7.34 -18.51 4.44
C ASP A 183 8.24 -18.26 3.21
N ARG A 184 8.39 -16.98 2.81
CA ARG A 184 9.25 -16.54 1.70
C ARG A 184 10.72 -16.40 2.11
N TYR A 185 11.01 -16.39 3.40
CA TYR A 185 12.31 -16.11 3.99
C TYR A 185 12.84 -17.27 4.84
N ASP A 186 12.49 -18.50 4.47
CA ASP A 186 12.88 -19.75 5.15
C ASP A 186 12.53 -19.78 6.64
N TYR A 187 11.43 -19.10 7.00
CA TYR A 187 10.96 -18.93 8.37
C TYR A 187 11.96 -18.25 9.31
N LYS A 188 12.95 -17.52 8.76
CA LYS A 188 13.94 -16.75 9.50
C LYS A 188 13.62 -15.27 9.43
N TYR A 189 13.33 -14.66 10.58
CA TYR A 189 12.98 -13.24 10.65
C TYR A 189 14.12 -12.32 10.18
N GLU A 190 15.37 -12.70 10.46
CA GLU A 190 16.57 -11.98 10.02
C GLU A 190 16.65 -11.81 8.50
N ASN A 191 16.24 -12.84 7.74
CA ASN A 191 16.22 -12.77 6.27
C ASN A 191 15.23 -11.70 5.77
N TYR A 192 14.08 -11.58 6.43
CA TYR A 192 13.09 -10.55 6.11
C TYR A 192 13.55 -9.14 6.49
N ILE A 193 14.23 -8.99 7.64
CA ILE A 193 14.87 -7.75 8.05
C ILE A 193 15.89 -7.32 7.00
N ASN A 194 16.81 -8.22 6.64
CA ASN A 194 17.86 -7.94 5.65
C ASN A 194 17.29 -7.57 4.28
N SER A 195 16.21 -8.23 3.85
CA SER A 195 15.49 -7.89 2.62
C SER A 195 15.01 -6.42 2.60
N LYS A 196 14.43 -5.93 3.70
CA LYS A 196 14.00 -4.52 3.79
C LYS A 196 15.18 -3.55 3.81
N PHE A 197 16.27 -3.90 4.50
CA PHE A 197 17.46 -3.06 4.55
C PHE A 197 18.22 -2.98 3.23
N ARG A 198 17.90 -3.82 2.23
CA ARG A 198 18.40 -3.60 0.86
C ARG A 198 18.04 -2.21 0.33
N VAL A 199 16.97 -1.57 0.80
CA VAL A 199 16.62 -0.20 0.41
C VAL A 199 17.75 0.82 0.60
N THR A 200 18.67 0.58 1.54
CA THR A 200 19.80 1.47 1.83
C THR A 200 21.15 0.93 1.34
N MET A 201 21.20 -0.27 0.73
CA MET A 201 22.47 -0.96 0.43
C MET A 201 23.37 -0.20 -0.56
N ASN A 202 22.77 0.56 -1.47
CA ASN A 202 23.48 1.33 -2.50
C ASN A 202 23.49 2.83 -2.22
N GLN A 203 22.88 3.27 -1.10
CA GLN A 203 22.91 4.68 -0.72
C GLN A 203 24.34 5.15 -0.41
N THR A 204 24.55 6.44 -0.56
CA THR A 204 25.82 7.15 -0.41
C THR A 204 25.69 8.28 0.63
N GLU A 205 26.76 9.01 0.93
CA GLU A 205 26.71 10.10 1.92
C GLU A 205 25.84 11.30 1.49
N SER A 206 25.40 11.36 0.23
CA SER A 206 24.42 12.35 -0.24
C SER A 206 22.97 11.98 0.05
N ASP A 207 22.71 10.72 0.41
CA ASP A 207 21.36 10.15 0.48
C ASP A 207 20.91 10.05 1.94
N TYR A 208 19.61 9.86 2.15
CA TYR A 208 19.01 9.85 3.49
C TYR A 208 18.28 8.53 3.78
N LEU A 209 18.39 8.04 5.01
CA LEU A 209 17.60 6.93 5.54
C LEU A 209 16.80 7.41 6.74
N ILE A 210 15.48 7.50 6.57
CA ILE A 210 14.51 7.80 7.63
C ILE A 210 14.04 6.50 8.27
N TYR A 211 14.05 6.41 9.59
CA TYR A 211 13.75 5.15 10.29
C TYR A 211 13.14 5.34 11.68
N ASP A 212 12.40 4.33 12.14
CA ASP A 212 11.79 4.31 13.46
C ASP A 212 12.83 3.98 14.54
N ALA A 213 13.18 4.95 15.37
CA ALA A 213 14.13 4.78 16.47
C ALA A 213 13.52 4.13 17.73
N ASP A 214 12.22 3.85 17.71
CA ASP A 214 11.54 3.03 18.71
C ASP A 214 11.44 1.55 18.29
N ASP A 215 11.80 1.20 17.06
CA ASP A 215 11.72 -0.17 16.55
C ASP A 215 13.00 -0.96 16.86
N GLU A 216 12.85 -2.05 17.61
CA GLU A 216 13.98 -2.86 18.08
C GLU A 216 14.71 -3.55 16.92
N ALA A 217 14.00 -4.08 15.92
CA ALA A 217 14.62 -4.77 14.79
C ALA A 217 15.45 -3.80 13.94
N ILE A 218 14.94 -2.58 13.72
CA ILE A 218 15.66 -1.54 12.98
C ILE A 218 16.89 -1.09 13.76
N THR A 219 16.73 -0.76 15.03
CA THR A 219 17.84 -0.25 15.86
C THR A 219 18.92 -1.30 16.08
N GLU A 220 18.56 -2.58 16.22
CA GLU A 220 19.53 -3.67 16.35
C GLU A 220 20.28 -3.93 15.03
N TRP A 221 19.60 -3.85 13.88
CA TRP A 221 20.26 -3.97 12.59
C TRP A 221 21.28 -2.85 12.38
N LEU A 222 20.92 -1.60 12.70
CA LEU A 222 21.78 -0.42 12.56
C LEU A 222 22.97 -0.39 13.53
N LYS A 223 22.92 -1.13 14.65
CA LYS A 223 24.09 -1.31 15.52
C LYS A 223 25.12 -2.28 14.92
N ASN A 224 24.63 -3.31 14.23
CA ASN A 224 25.44 -4.42 13.74
C ASN A 224 25.87 -4.27 12.27
N ASN A 225 25.28 -3.31 11.55
CA ASN A 225 25.53 -3.07 10.13
C ASN A 225 25.72 -1.58 9.88
N THR A 226 26.30 -1.24 8.73
CA THR A 226 26.53 0.15 8.32
C THR A 226 25.74 0.48 7.06
N THR A 227 25.31 1.74 6.98
CA THR A 227 24.87 2.39 5.75
C THR A 227 25.69 3.64 5.53
N LYS A 228 25.87 4.05 4.27
CA LYS A 228 26.49 5.34 3.94
C LYS A 228 25.48 6.50 3.98
N ALA A 229 24.17 6.19 4.00
CA ALA A 229 23.13 7.20 4.07
C ALA A 229 23.20 7.99 5.38
N LYS A 230 22.82 9.27 5.32
CA LYS A 230 22.59 10.08 6.50
C LYS A 230 21.33 9.59 7.22
N LEU A 231 21.47 9.26 8.49
CA LEU A 231 20.41 8.70 9.32
C LEU A 231 19.50 9.81 9.88
N ILE A 232 18.20 9.71 9.63
CA ILE A 232 17.17 10.63 10.13
C ILE A 232 16.16 9.84 10.98
N PRO A 233 16.37 9.72 12.30
CA PRO A 233 15.47 8.95 13.15
C PRO A 233 14.12 9.65 13.33
N PHE A 234 13.09 8.86 13.60
CA PHE A 234 11.86 9.36 14.24
C PHE A 234 11.51 8.57 15.50
N SER A 235 10.91 9.22 16.50
CA SER A 235 10.57 8.57 17.78
C SER A 235 9.37 9.21 18.47
N LEU A 236 8.50 8.37 19.02
CA LEU A 236 7.44 8.83 19.94
C LEU A 236 7.93 8.95 21.39
N THR A 237 9.08 8.34 21.73
CA THR A 237 9.51 8.15 23.11
C THR A 237 10.79 8.88 23.50
N LYS A 238 11.58 9.32 22.51
CA LYS A 238 12.89 9.95 22.68
C LYS A 238 12.90 11.32 22.03
N GLU A 239 13.42 12.31 22.74
CA GLU A 239 13.81 13.59 22.13
C GLU A 239 15.10 13.39 21.33
N LEU A 240 15.14 13.95 20.12
CA LEU A 240 16.24 13.77 19.17
C LEU A 240 16.90 15.12 18.87
N ASN A 241 18.23 15.12 18.76
CA ASN A 241 18.97 16.31 18.31
C ASN A 241 18.76 16.57 16.81
N GLU A 242 18.65 15.49 16.03
CA GLU A 242 18.33 15.50 14.60
C GLU A 242 17.33 14.38 14.33
N GLY A 243 16.27 14.68 13.59
CA GLY A 243 15.15 13.78 13.35
C GLY A 243 13.78 14.36 13.71
N ALA A 244 12.77 13.50 13.78
CA ALA A 244 11.39 13.85 14.12
C ALA A 244 10.95 13.19 15.43
N PHE A 245 10.39 13.94 16.37
CA PHE A 245 9.99 13.37 17.66
C PHE A 245 8.78 14.06 18.28
N ILE A 246 8.18 13.42 19.29
CA ILE A 246 7.11 14.00 20.09
C ILE A 246 7.63 14.57 21.39
N LYS A 247 7.26 15.83 21.67
CA LYS A 247 7.54 16.52 22.94
C LYS A 247 6.33 17.35 23.35
N ASN A 248 5.80 17.15 24.56
CA ASN A 248 4.66 17.91 25.10
C ASN A 248 3.45 17.98 24.14
N ASN A 249 3.03 16.84 23.58
CA ASN A 249 1.97 16.71 22.57
C ASN A 249 2.21 17.47 21.25
N LYS A 250 3.44 17.92 21.00
CA LYS A 250 3.87 18.51 19.74
C LYS A 250 4.76 17.55 18.97
N MET A 251 4.55 17.47 17.68
CA MET A 251 5.50 16.89 16.74
C MET A 251 6.54 17.95 16.39
N GLU A 252 7.80 17.66 16.68
CA GLU A 252 8.97 18.48 16.33
C GLU A 252 9.81 17.75 15.29
N ILE A 253 10.35 18.49 14.32
CA ILE A 253 11.27 17.96 13.31
C ILE A 253 12.46 18.92 13.22
N LYS A 254 13.67 18.39 13.37
CA LYS A 254 14.93 19.12 13.31
C LYS A 254 15.86 18.41 12.33
N ILE A 255 16.05 18.96 11.13
CA ILE A 255 16.87 18.34 10.07
C ILE A 255 17.66 19.44 9.37
N ASN A 256 18.98 19.32 9.22
CA ASN A 256 19.81 20.32 8.53
C ASN A 256 19.58 21.79 9.00
N GLN A 257 19.44 22.03 10.31
CA GLN A 257 19.11 23.35 10.91
C GLN A 257 17.71 23.91 10.57
N GLU A 258 16.92 23.16 9.83
CA GLU A 258 15.53 23.47 9.55
C GLU A 258 14.63 22.86 10.62
N GLU A 259 13.76 23.67 11.21
CA GLU A 259 12.84 23.25 12.25
C GLU A 259 11.38 23.30 11.79
N PHE A 260 10.57 22.36 12.28
CA PHE A 260 9.12 22.36 12.13
C PHE A 260 8.47 21.90 13.44
N THR A 261 7.35 22.52 13.80
CA THR A 261 6.54 22.13 14.96
C THR A 261 5.06 22.26 14.70
N MET A 262 4.28 21.34 15.27
CA MET A 262 2.82 21.27 15.17
C MET A 262 2.24 20.48 16.33
N ASP A 263 1.09 20.90 16.89
CA ASP A 263 0.38 20.09 17.88
C ASP A 263 -0.19 18.82 17.23
N THR A 264 -0.02 17.68 17.90
CA THR A 264 -0.42 16.37 17.39
C THR A 264 -1.94 16.25 17.17
N GLU A 265 -2.74 17.04 17.88
CA GLU A 265 -4.20 17.11 17.70
C GLU A 265 -4.64 17.62 16.33
N TYR A 266 -3.78 18.38 15.62
CA TYR A 266 -4.07 18.88 14.29
C TYR A 266 -3.62 17.94 13.17
N ILE A 267 -3.04 16.78 13.50
CA ILE A 267 -2.74 15.74 12.53
C ILE A 267 -4.06 15.02 12.21
N ALA A 268 -4.48 15.02 10.94
CA ALA A 268 -5.76 14.44 10.53
C ALA A 268 -5.89 12.95 10.86
N LEU A 269 -4.76 12.24 10.81
CA LEU A 269 -4.72 10.82 11.09
C LEU A 269 -4.55 10.55 12.58
N GLU A 270 -5.54 9.89 13.16
CA GLU A 270 -5.58 9.55 14.58
C GLU A 270 -4.68 8.33 14.91
N GLY A 271 -4.12 8.31 16.11
CA GLY A 271 -3.38 7.17 16.67
C GLY A 271 -1.86 7.21 16.50
N LYS A 272 -1.15 6.59 17.44
CA LYS A 272 0.34 6.62 17.54
C LYS A 272 1.06 6.16 16.28
N HIS A 273 0.56 5.11 15.62
CA HIS A 273 1.15 4.60 14.38
C HIS A 273 1.03 5.61 13.23
N ASN A 274 -0.07 6.36 13.18
CA ASN A 274 -0.25 7.42 12.19
C ASN A 274 0.59 8.66 12.52
N THR A 275 0.81 8.97 13.80
CA THR A 275 1.81 9.97 14.19
C THR A 275 3.21 9.59 13.70
N LYS A 276 3.60 8.31 13.78
CA LYS A 276 4.86 7.82 13.18
C LYS A 276 4.90 7.98 11.67
N ASN A 277 3.82 7.62 10.97
CA ASN A 277 3.72 7.82 9.52
C ASN A 277 3.84 9.32 9.15
N ALA A 278 3.22 10.20 9.93
CA ALA A 278 3.30 11.65 9.76
C ALA A 278 4.71 12.20 10.00
N MET A 279 5.40 11.74 11.06
CA MET A 279 6.80 12.09 11.31
C MET A 279 7.70 11.67 10.13
N ALA A 280 7.57 10.42 9.67
CA ALA A 280 8.37 9.92 8.55
C ALA A 280 8.14 10.71 7.25
N ALA A 281 6.87 10.93 6.88
CA ALA A 281 6.52 11.68 5.67
C ALA A 281 6.92 13.17 5.75
N SER A 282 6.79 13.79 6.92
CA SER A 282 7.17 15.19 7.12
C SER A 282 8.68 15.39 7.13
N SER A 283 9.46 14.39 7.57
CA SER A 283 10.92 14.39 7.42
C SER A 283 11.33 14.44 5.95
N VAL A 284 10.65 13.70 5.06
CA VAL A 284 10.86 13.83 3.61
C VAL A 284 10.54 15.25 3.14
N ALA A 285 9.39 15.80 3.54
CA ALA A 285 9.00 17.15 3.14
C ALA A 285 10.02 18.21 3.59
N LYS A 286 10.61 18.07 4.78
CA LYS A 286 11.69 18.95 5.27
C LYS A 286 12.99 18.77 4.50
N LEU A 287 13.40 17.54 4.19
CA LEU A 287 14.56 17.28 3.33
C LEU A 287 14.39 17.88 1.92
N MET A 288 13.16 17.87 1.42
CA MET A 288 12.75 18.51 0.15
C MET A 288 12.52 20.02 0.27
N GLN A 289 12.83 20.63 1.42
CA GLN A 289 12.71 22.07 1.69
C GLN A 289 11.30 22.63 1.48
N ILE A 290 10.26 21.82 1.75
CA ILE A 290 8.88 22.29 1.70
C ILE A 290 8.61 23.25 2.86
N ARG A 291 7.89 24.33 2.57
CA ARG A 291 7.50 25.36 3.54
C ARG A 291 6.68 24.75 4.69
N ASN A 292 7.01 25.13 5.91
CA ASN A 292 6.33 24.66 7.13
C ASN A 292 4.80 24.85 7.08
N ALA A 293 4.32 25.95 6.50
CA ALA A 293 2.88 26.20 6.34
C ALA A 293 2.20 25.12 5.47
N THR A 294 2.83 24.74 4.36
CA THR A 294 2.33 23.69 3.46
C THR A 294 2.36 22.32 4.13
N ILE A 295 3.42 22.01 4.90
CA ILE A 295 3.49 20.77 5.69
C ILE A 295 2.32 20.73 6.68
N ARG A 296 2.12 21.80 7.45
CA ARG A 296 1.04 21.91 8.44
C ARG A 296 -0.33 21.70 7.81
N GLU A 297 -0.65 22.45 6.76
CA GLU A 297 -1.94 22.34 6.07
C GLU A 297 -2.19 20.94 5.50
N SER A 298 -1.17 20.35 4.88
CA SER A 298 -1.27 19.00 4.29
C SER A 298 -1.50 17.93 5.35
N LEU A 299 -0.82 18.02 6.50
CA LEU A 299 -1.02 17.09 7.61
C LEU A 299 -2.41 17.21 8.25
N SER A 300 -2.96 18.42 8.31
CA SER A 300 -4.30 18.68 8.84
C SER A 300 -5.43 18.28 7.92
N ASN A 301 -5.21 18.28 6.60
CA ASN A 301 -6.26 18.02 5.62
C ASN A 301 -6.15 16.64 4.95
N PHE A 302 -5.13 15.84 5.28
CA PHE A 302 -4.95 14.52 4.70
C PHE A 302 -6.09 13.57 5.08
N GLN A 303 -6.84 13.09 4.09
CA GLN A 303 -8.05 12.29 4.28
C GLN A 303 -7.79 10.79 4.53
N GLY A 304 -6.54 10.35 4.59
CA GLY A 304 -6.20 8.93 4.72
C GLY A 304 -6.10 8.19 3.40
N VAL A 305 -6.15 6.86 3.47
CA VAL A 305 -6.13 5.97 2.30
C VAL A 305 -7.57 5.74 1.86
N GLU A 306 -7.87 6.03 0.59
CA GLU A 306 -9.20 5.78 0.03
C GLU A 306 -9.62 4.32 0.28
N HIS A 307 -10.89 4.11 0.66
CA HIS A 307 -11.45 2.77 0.95
C HIS A 307 -10.88 2.06 2.20
N ARG A 308 -10.14 2.75 3.07
CA ARG A 308 -9.66 2.20 4.36
C ARG A 308 -10.08 3.12 5.51
N LEU A 309 -11.14 2.74 6.23
CA LEU A 309 -11.79 3.56 7.27
C LEU A 309 -11.98 5.03 6.86
N GLU A 310 -12.24 5.27 5.56
CA GLU A 310 -12.36 6.59 4.97
C GLU A 310 -13.68 7.23 5.42
N LYS A 311 -13.60 8.31 6.21
CA LYS A 311 -14.77 9.09 6.65
C LYS A 311 -15.35 9.84 5.44
N VAL A 312 -16.43 9.32 4.85
CA VAL A 312 -17.00 9.84 3.59
C VAL A 312 -17.76 11.14 3.79
N LEU A 313 -18.80 11.09 4.62
CA LEU A 313 -19.69 12.23 4.87
C LEU A 313 -20.39 12.05 6.21
N LYS A 314 -20.81 13.17 6.81
CA LYS A 314 -21.68 13.18 7.98
C LYS A 314 -23.04 13.79 7.63
N ILE A 315 -24.09 12.97 7.59
CA ILE A 315 -25.45 13.38 7.23
C ILE A 315 -26.34 13.27 8.46
N GLN A 316 -27.02 14.34 8.85
CA GLN A 316 -27.88 14.36 10.05
C GLN A 316 -27.17 13.84 11.31
N ASN A 317 -25.86 14.13 11.42
CA ASN A 317 -24.96 13.67 12.48
C ASN A 317 -24.67 12.15 12.52
N VAL A 318 -25.01 11.41 11.47
CA VAL A 318 -24.60 10.02 11.25
C VAL A 318 -23.32 10.01 10.42
N GLN A 319 -22.29 9.29 10.87
CA GLN A 319 -21.02 9.20 10.14
C GLN A 319 -21.01 8.00 9.18
N TYR A 320 -20.75 8.24 7.89
CA TYR A 320 -20.58 7.19 6.89
C TYR A 320 -19.09 6.91 6.67
N ILE A 321 -18.69 5.65 6.74
CA ILE A 321 -17.29 5.21 6.71
C ILE A 321 -17.12 4.14 5.64
N ASN A 322 -16.20 4.38 4.71
CA ASN A 322 -15.84 3.49 3.63
C ASN A 322 -14.58 2.69 3.98
N ASP A 323 -14.74 1.41 4.22
CA ASP A 323 -13.68 0.45 4.48
C ASP A 323 -13.75 -0.74 3.50
N SER A 324 -14.10 -0.46 2.24
CA SER A 324 -14.26 -1.49 1.20
C SER A 324 -13.02 -2.38 0.99
N LYS A 325 -11.82 -1.89 1.35
CA LYS A 325 -10.57 -2.66 1.30
C LYS A 325 -10.50 -3.79 2.33
N ALA A 326 -11.38 -3.83 3.34
CA ALA A 326 -11.46 -4.94 4.29
C ALA A 326 -12.10 -6.19 3.67
N THR A 327 -11.37 -6.85 2.76
CA THR A 327 -11.82 -8.03 2.03
C THR A 327 -11.61 -9.35 2.79
N ASN A 328 -11.36 -9.29 4.09
CA ASN A 328 -11.19 -10.45 4.98
C ASN A 328 -11.62 -10.13 6.42
N VAL A 329 -11.82 -11.17 7.22
CA VAL A 329 -12.28 -11.08 8.62
C VAL A 329 -11.37 -10.20 9.48
N ASN A 330 -10.05 -10.42 9.43
CA ASN A 330 -9.09 -9.68 10.26
C ASN A 330 -9.12 -8.17 9.99
N ALA A 331 -9.20 -7.76 8.72
CA ALA A 331 -9.33 -6.35 8.38
C ALA A 331 -10.63 -5.73 8.94
N THR A 332 -11.72 -6.49 8.89
CA THR A 332 -13.02 -6.07 9.42
C THR A 332 -13.05 -6.03 10.95
N PHE A 333 -12.31 -6.94 11.61
CA PHE A 333 -12.12 -6.92 13.06
C PHE A 333 -11.56 -5.56 13.50
N PHE A 334 -10.45 -5.12 12.90
CA PHE A 334 -9.87 -3.82 13.24
C PHE A 334 -10.79 -2.65 12.90
N ALA A 335 -11.59 -2.77 11.84
CA ALA A 335 -12.55 -1.74 11.47
C ALA A 335 -13.65 -1.61 12.54
N LEU A 336 -14.29 -2.71 12.92
CA LEU A 336 -15.31 -2.74 13.97
C LEU A 336 -14.73 -2.31 15.32
N ASP A 337 -13.53 -2.77 15.69
CA ASP A 337 -12.86 -2.38 16.93
C ASP A 337 -12.61 -0.86 17.01
N SER A 338 -12.33 -0.21 15.87
CA SER A 338 -12.15 1.25 15.82
C SER A 338 -13.44 2.07 16.00
N MET A 339 -14.62 1.42 15.94
CA MET A 339 -15.90 2.11 16.05
C MET A 339 -16.20 2.52 17.50
N ASN A 340 -16.51 3.80 17.68
CA ASN A 340 -16.85 4.40 18.98
C ASN A 340 -18.34 4.78 19.11
N ALA A 341 -19.17 4.38 18.14
CA ALA A 341 -20.60 4.67 18.09
C ALA A 341 -21.37 3.40 17.66
N PRO A 342 -22.67 3.27 18.03
CA PRO A 342 -23.53 2.22 17.50
C PRO A 342 -23.50 2.21 15.97
N THR A 343 -23.20 1.06 15.40
CA THR A 343 -22.84 0.95 13.98
C THR A 343 -23.84 0.09 13.22
N VAL A 344 -24.38 0.62 12.11
CA VAL A 344 -25.02 -0.18 11.07
C VAL A 344 -23.93 -0.69 10.14
N TRP A 345 -23.73 -2.00 10.12
CA TRP A 345 -22.61 -2.64 9.43
C TRP A 345 -23.07 -3.22 8.08
N ILE A 346 -22.44 -2.78 6.99
CA ILE A 346 -22.63 -3.33 5.65
C ILE A 346 -21.53 -4.36 5.40
N VAL A 347 -21.93 -5.62 5.23
CA VAL A 347 -21.07 -6.80 5.11
C VAL A 347 -21.53 -7.69 3.97
N GLY A 348 -20.60 -8.39 3.30
CA GLY A 348 -20.96 -9.36 2.27
C GLY A 348 -20.10 -9.27 1.02
N GLY A 349 -20.32 -10.25 0.15
CA GLY A 349 -19.55 -10.51 -1.05
C GLY A 349 -19.12 -11.98 -1.14
N VAL A 350 -18.03 -12.23 -1.88
CA VAL A 350 -17.46 -13.59 -2.03
C VAL A 350 -16.67 -13.99 -0.79
N ASP A 351 -17.26 -14.88 0.01
CA ASP A 351 -16.62 -15.57 1.14
C ASP A 351 -15.49 -16.50 0.67
N LYS A 352 -14.35 -16.47 1.39
CA LYS A 352 -13.15 -17.25 1.07
C LYS A 352 -12.78 -18.28 2.15
N GLY A 353 -13.79 -18.83 2.83
CA GLY A 353 -13.61 -19.72 3.98
C GLY A 353 -13.44 -18.95 5.29
N ASN A 354 -14.21 -17.88 5.47
CA ASN A 354 -14.11 -17.00 6.63
C ASN A 354 -14.58 -17.69 7.92
N ASP A 355 -13.88 -17.44 9.04
CA ASP A 355 -14.36 -17.75 10.38
C ASP A 355 -14.93 -16.47 11.05
N TYR A 356 -16.24 -16.32 11.01
CA TYR A 356 -16.93 -15.15 11.55
C TYR A 356 -16.97 -15.10 13.08
N ASN A 357 -16.61 -16.20 13.78
CA ASN A 357 -16.60 -16.21 15.25
C ASN A 357 -15.61 -15.19 15.82
N GLU A 358 -14.54 -14.86 15.08
CA GLU A 358 -13.56 -13.84 15.47
C GLU A 358 -14.18 -12.45 15.66
N LEU A 359 -15.29 -12.15 14.98
CA LEU A 359 -15.96 -10.85 15.06
C LEU A 359 -17.05 -10.81 16.13
N MET A 360 -17.38 -11.94 16.77
CA MET A 360 -18.60 -12.10 17.56
C MET A 360 -18.69 -11.13 18.75
N SER A 361 -17.56 -10.90 19.44
CA SER A 361 -17.51 -9.95 20.57
C SER A 361 -17.79 -8.53 20.10
N LEU A 362 -17.14 -8.10 19.02
CA LEU A 362 -17.30 -6.76 18.45
C LEU A 362 -18.70 -6.54 17.89
N VAL A 363 -19.28 -7.55 17.24
CA VAL A 363 -20.66 -7.49 16.73
C VAL A 363 -21.64 -7.27 17.88
N ARG A 364 -21.53 -8.02 18.98
CA ARG A 364 -22.40 -7.85 20.16
C ARG A 364 -22.26 -6.50 20.83
N GLU A 365 -21.05 -5.95 20.84
CA GLU A 365 -20.76 -4.70 21.54
C GLU A 365 -21.13 -3.47 20.70
N LYS A 366 -20.86 -3.50 19.39
CA LYS A 366 -20.81 -2.29 18.55
C LYS A 366 -21.85 -2.26 17.43
N VAL A 367 -22.36 -3.41 16.99
CA VAL A 367 -23.21 -3.49 15.80
C VAL A 367 -24.69 -3.43 16.19
N LYS A 368 -25.35 -2.36 15.75
CA LYS A 368 -26.78 -2.11 15.94
C LYS A 368 -27.65 -2.89 14.94
N ALA A 369 -27.19 -2.99 13.69
CA ALA A 369 -27.87 -3.72 12.63
C ALA A 369 -26.87 -4.18 11.55
N ILE A 370 -27.21 -5.24 10.84
CA ILE A 370 -26.41 -5.78 9.73
C ILE A 370 -27.16 -5.63 8.40
N ILE A 371 -26.45 -5.18 7.38
CA ILE A 371 -26.92 -5.17 6.00
C ILE A 371 -26.03 -6.12 5.20
N CYS A 372 -26.59 -7.26 4.84
CA CYS A 372 -25.93 -8.28 4.03
C CYS A 372 -26.00 -7.89 2.55
N LEU A 373 -24.87 -7.45 1.99
CA LEU A 373 -24.72 -7.02 0.60
C LEU A 373 -23.94 -8.09 -0.18
N GLY A 374 -24.64 -8.89 -0.97
CA GLY A 374 -24.02 -9.95 -1.75
C GLY A 374 -25.02 -10.87 -2.42
N VAL A 375 -24.52 -11.74 -3.29
CA VAL A 375 -25.35 -12.77 -3.98
C VAL A 375 -25.68 -13.94 -3.06
N ASP A 376 -24.78 -14.32 -2.15
CA ASP A 376 -24.97 -15.40 -1.16
C ASP A 376 -24.51 -14.95 0.23
N ASN A 377 -25.48 -14.65 1.10
CA ASN A 377 -25.22 -14.14 2.44
C ASN A 377 -25.41 -15.19 3.55
N ARG A 378 -25.68 -16.45 3.20
CA ARG A 378 -26.11 -17.48 4.17
C ARG A 378 -25.15 -17.63 5.34
N LYS A 379 -23.83 -17.67 5.08
CA LYS A 379 -22.81 -17.81 6.14
C LYS A 379 -22.83 -16.65 7.14
N ILE A 380 -23.07 -15.44 6.68
CA ILE A 380 -23.15 -14.24 7.54
C ILE A 380 -24.42 -14.32 8.39
N ILE A 381 -25.54 -14.72 7.77
CA ILE A 381 -26.82 -14.89 8.46
C ILE A 381 -26.73 -16.00 9.50
N ASP A 382 -26.14 -17.14 9.16
CA ASP A 382 -25.94 -18.26 10.08
C ASP A 382 -25.06 -17.86 11.27
N ALA A 383 -24.03 -17.04 11.04
CA ALA A 383 -23.14 -16.56 12.09
C ALA A 383 -23.81 -15.54 13.03
N PHE A 384 -24.49 -14.53 12.48
CA PHE A 384 -24.92 -13.36 13.25
C PHE A 384 -26.43 -13.22 13.46
N GLY A 385 -27.26 -14.08 12.84
CA GLY A 385 -28.72 -13.94 12.88
C GLY A 385 -29.37 -14.14 14.23
N ASN A 386 -28.69 -14.84 15.14
CA ASN A 386 -29.12 -14.98 16.53
C ASN A 386 -28.45 -13.95 17.46
N VAL A 387 -27.71 -12.99 16.90
CA VAL A 387 -26.84 -12.06 17.64
C VAL A 387 -27.27 -10.62 17.45
N VAL A 388 -27.72 -10.26 16.25
CA VAL A 388 -28.17 -8.91 15.91
C VAL A 388 -29.66 -8.93 15.59
N ASP A 389 -30.42 -8.04 16.22
CA ASP A 389 -31.89 -8.01 16.12
C ASP A 389 -32.39 -7.67 14.72
N ILE A 390 -31.65 -6.83 13.98
CA ILE A 390 -32.01 -6.37 12.65
C ILE A 390 -30.94 -6.78 11.65
N MET A 391 -31.34 -7.61 10.70
CA MET A 391 -30.51 -8.00 9.57
C MET A 391 -31.31 -7.95 8.27
N VAL A 392 -30.76 -7.30 7.25
CA VAL A 392 -31.44 -7.06 5.97
C VAL A 392 -30.52 -7.49 4.82
N GLU A 393 -31.06 -8.26 3.88
CA GLU A 393 -30.35 -8.61 2.65
C GLU A 393 -30.65 -7.62 1.52
N VAL A 394 -29.60 -7.22 0.80
CA VAL A 394 -29.67 -6.34 -0.37
C VAL A 394 -28.69 -6.82 -1.44
N ASN A 395 -28.97 -6.49 -2.70
CA ASN A 395 -28.16 -6.92 -3.84
C ASN A 395 -27.46 -5.76 -4.58
N ASN A 396 -27.54 -4.54 -4.06
CA ASN A 396 -26.86 -3.37 -4.63
C ASN A 396 -26.54 -2.32 -3.56
N MET A 397 -25.53 -1.49 -3.84
CA MET A 397 -25.00 -0.52 -2.88
C MET A 397 -25.98 0.61 -2.55
N ASN A 398 -26.80 1.05 -3.52
CA ASN A 398 -27.78 2.11 -3.29
C ASN A 398 -28.83 1.67 -2.25
N ASP A 399 -29.33 0.45 -2.37
CA ASP A 399 -30.28 -0.10 -1.41
C ASP A 399 -29.63 -0.35 -0.04
N ALA A 400 -28.36 -0.76 -0.01
CA ALA A 400 -27.60 -0.88 1.23
C ALA A 400 -27.54 0.46 1.98
N VAL A 401 -27.15 1.54 1.30
CA VAL A 401 -27.00 2.87 1.90
C VAL A 401 -28.36 3.47 2.32
N LYS A 402 -29.41 3.33 1.50
CA LYS A 402 -30.77 3.77 1.86
C LYS A 402 -31.36 2.97 3.01
N THR A 403 -31.02 1.69 3.12
CA THR A 403 -31.45 0.85 4.25
C THR A 403 -30.69 1.27 5.50
N ALA A 404 -29.38 1.53 5.40
CA ALA A 404 -28.59 2.03 6.52
C ALA A 404 -29.14 3.35 7.06
N GLN A 405 -29.44 4.31 6.18
CA GLN A 405 -30.02 5.61 6.56
C GLN A 405 -31.32 5.45 7.38
N ARG A 406 -32.16 4.46 7.04
CA ARG A 406 -33.42 4.17 7.74
C ARG A 406 -33.23 3.51 9.11
N LEU A 407 -32.08 2.86 9.34
CA LEU A 407 -31.77 2.14 10.57
C LEU A 407 -30.91 2.97 11.54
N THR A 408 -30.28 4.04 11.06
CA THR A 408 -29.44 4.93 11.88
C THR A 408 -30.21 6.06 12.54
N GLU A 409 -29.76 6.45 13.72
CA GLU A 409 -30.20 7.63 14.47
C GLU A 409 -29.06 8.63 14.67
N LYS A 410 -29.38 9.83 15.15
CA LYS A 410 -28.41 10.90 15.39
C LYS A 410 -27.26 10.41 16.30
N GLY A 411 -26.04 10.39 15.77
CA GLY A 411 -24.85 9.96 16.50
C GLY A 411 -24.38 8.53 16.18
N ASP A 412 -25.17 7.76 15.43
CA ASP A 412 -24.76 6.44 14.92
C ASP A 412 -23.71 6.58 13.80
N ALA A 413 -23.17 5.43 13.39
CA ALA A 413 -22.32 5.31 12.23
C ALA A 413 -22.82 4.24 11.24
N VAL A 414 -22.47 4.42 9.97
CA VAL A 414 -22.61 3.40 8.91
C VAL A 414 -21.21 2.99 8.48
N LEU A 415 -20.90 1.70 8.56
CA LEU A 415 -19.60 1.15 8.19
C LEU A 415 -19.76 0.16 7.04
N LEU A 416 -19.16 0.46 5.88
CA LEU A 416 -18.90 -0.55 4.85
C LEU A 416 -17.56 -1.24 5.16
N SER A 417 -17.59 -2.40 5.80
CA SER A 417 -16.39 -3.22 6.04
C SER A 417 -16.73 -4.69 5.73
N PRO A 418 -16.49 -5.15 4.49
CA PRO A 418 -17.28 -6.24 3.92
C PRO A 418 -16.91 -7.65 4.37
N ALA A 419 -15.74 -7.86 5.01
CA ALA A 419 -15.13 -9.15 5.34
C ALA A 419 -14.94 -10.12 4.15
N CYS A 420 -15.39 -9.75 2.96
CA CYS A 420 -15.45 -10.57 1.76
C CYS A 420 -14.89 -9.83 0.55
N ALA A 421 -14.44 -10.60 -0.45
CA ALA A 421 -14.05 -10.04 -1.74
C ALA A 421 -15.29 -9.53 -2.49
N SER A 422 -15.09 -8.59 -3.42
CA SER A 422 -16.16 -7.81 -4.05
C SER A 422 -16.72 -8.39 -5.36
N PHE A 423 -16.13 -9.47 -5.86
CA PHE A 423 -16.27 -9.91 -7.26
C PHE A 423 -17.65 -10.49 -7.63
N ASP A 424 -18.59 -10.59 -6.70
CA ASP A 424 -19.95 -11.04 -6.97
C ASP A 424 -20.83 -9.92 -7.53
N LEU A 425 -20.66 -8.69 -7.02
CA LEU A 425 -21.47 -7.52 -7.42
C LEU A 425 -20.65 -6.38 -8.03
N PHE A 426 -19.32 -6.41 -7.92
CA PHE A 426 -18.43 -5.29 -8.26
C PHE A 426 -17.18 -5.75 -9.02
N GLU A 427 -16.56 -4.84 -9.76
CA GLU A 427 -15.33 -5.15 -10.52
C GLU A 427 -14.14 -5.44 -9.60
N ASN A 428 -14.02 -4.68 -8.51
CA ASN A 428 -12.97 -4.76 -7.50
C ASN A 428 -13.40 -3.99 -6.24
N TYR A 429 -12.55 -3.96 -5.21
CA TYR A 429 -12.90 -3.30 -3.95
C TYR A 429 -12.93 -1.77 -4.09
N GLU A 430 -12.15 -1.20 -5.01
CA GLU A 430 -12.17 0.23 -5.32
C GLU A 430 -13.50 0.63 -5.96
N ASP A 431 -14.01 -0.14 -6.91
CA ASP A 431 -15.35 0.05 -7.52
C ASP A 431 -16.45 -0.01 -6.45
N ARG A 432 -16.47 -1.06 -5.63
CA ARG A 432 -17.41 -1.17 -4.48
C ARG A 432 -17.35 0.06 -3.57
N GLY A 433 -16.13 0.50 -3.23
CA GLY A 433 -15.90 1.65 -2.37
C GLY A 433 -16.35 2.98 -3.01
N LYS A 434 -16.17 3.15 -4.33
CA LYS A 434 -16.65 4.32 -5.09
C LYS A 434 -18.16 4.34 -5.18
N GLN A 435 -18.80 3.20 -5.44
CA GLN A 435 -20.25 3.10 -5.46
C GLN A 435 -20.87 3.44 -4.09
N PHE A 436 -20.24 3.03 -2.98
CA PHE A 436 -20.68 3.43 -1.64
C PHE A 436 -20.63 4.95 -1.46
N LYS A 437 -19.52 5.59 -1.84
CA LYS A 437 -19.39 7.06 -1.76
C LYS A 437 -20.44 7.77 -2.61
N LEU A 438 -20.65 7.32 -3.84
CA LEU A 438 -21.67 7.88 -4.72
C LEU A 438 -23.07 7.74 -4.12
N ALA A 439 -23.40 6.56 -3.58
CA ALA A 439 -24.68 6.32 -2.92
C ALA A 439 -24.88 7.22 -1.69
N VAL A 440 -23.83 7.42 -0.87
CA VAL A 440 -23.86 8.32 0.30
C VAL A 440 -24.01 9.79 -0.12
N HIS A 441 -23.34 10.23 -1.18
CA HIS A 441 -23.48 11.61 -1.68
C HIS A 441 -24.88 11.91 -2.26
N ASN A 442 -25.64 10.88 -2.61
CA ASN A 442 -26.99 11.00 -3.16
C ASN A 442 -28.11 10.86 -2.12
N LEU A 443 -27.78 10.84 -0.81
CA LEU A 443 -28.72 10.70 0.30
C LEU A 443 -29.44 11.98 0.72
#